data_AF-A0A7Y2JIA1-F1
#
_entry.id   AF-A0A7Y2JIA1-F1
#
_cell.length_a   1.000
_cell.length_b   1.000
_cell.length_c   1.000
_cell.angle_alpha   90.00
_cell.angle_beta   90.00
_cell.angle_gamma   90.00
#
_symmetry.space_group_name_H-M   'P 1'
#
loop_
_entity.id
_entity.type
_entity.pdbx_description
1 polymer ?
#
loop_
_entity_poly.entity_id
_entity_poly.type
_entity_poly.pdbx_seq_one_letter_code
_entity_poly.pdbx_strand_id
1 'polypeptide(L)' 'MACIYTEHDTLPIVELRVLGRVTEHDMDGIIPKLEAFIDRHGAIRILEVIERFDGFDPSTILDGMKFDLKH' A
#
# COMPACT_ATOMS: atom_id res chain seq x y z
N MET A 1 -4.51 11.73 -5.13
CA MET A 1 -3.95 10.61 -4.37
C MET A 1 -3.77 11.03 -2.93
N ALA A 2 -4.30 10.24 -2.00
CA ALA A 2 -4.13 10.41 -0.56
C ALA A 2 -3.01 9.52 0.01
N CYS A 3 -2.44 8.62 -0.81
CA CYS A 3 -1.36 7.74 -0.39
C CYS A 3 -0.07 8.03 -1.19
N ILE A 4 1.07 8.00 -0.50
CA ILE A 4 2.41 8.07 -1.11
C ILE A 4 3.12 6.74 -0.88
N TYR A 5 3.66 6.16 -1.94
CA TYR A 5 4.42 4.91 -1.93
C TYR A 5 5.92 5.20 -2.15
N THR A 6 6.76 4.66 -1.27
CA THR A 6 8.22 4.77 -1.37
C THR A 6 8.87 3.41 -1.09
N GLU A 7 9.83 3.00 -1.93
CA GLU A 7 10.67 1.83 -1.68
C GLU A 7 11.98 2.26 -1.03
N HIS A 8 12.49 1.46 -0.09
CA HIS A 8 13.83 1.65 0.43
C HIS A 8 14.84 0.81 -0.35
N ASP A 9 15.84 1.45 -0.97
CA ASP A 9 16.79 0.76 -1.86
C ASP A 9 17.68 -0.29 -1.15
N THR A 10 17.89 -0.13 0.15
CA THR A 10 18.85 -0.94 0.93
C THR A 10 18.20 -2.01 1.79
N LEU A 11 16.87 -2.01 1.91
CA LEU A 11 16.12 -2.92 2.78
C LEU A 11 14.82 -3.35 2.07
N PRO A 12 14.34 -4.58 2.26
CA PRO A 12 13.04 -5.01 1.74
C PRO A 12 11.90 -4.38 2.56
N ILE A 13 11.78 -3.05 2.46
CA ILE A 13 10.80 -2.22 3.17
C ILE A 13 10.14 -1.29 2.16
N VAL A 14 8.82 -1.24 2.20
CA VAL A 14 8.02 -0.20 1.54
C VAL A 14 7.46 0.72 2.61
N GLU A 15 7.55 2.03 2.40
CA GLU A 15 6.83 3.04 3.16
C GLU A 15 5.55 3.47 2.43
N LEU A 16 4.42 3.39 3.13
CA LEU A 16 3.12 3.91 2.70
C LEU A 16 2.72 5.07 3.60
N ARG A 17 2.65 6.29 3.07
CA ARG A 17 2.19 7.47 3.83
C ARG A 17 0.74 7.78 3.50
N VAL A 18 -0.11 7.81 4.50
CA VAL A 18 -1.55 8.13 4.36
C VAL A 18 -1.77 9.58 4.79
N LEU A 19 -2.27 10.37 3.84
CA LEU A 19 -2.49 11.81 3.96
C LEU A 19 -3.97 12.19 3.88
N GLY A 20 -4.91 11.24 3.88
CA GLY A 20 -6.34 11.55 3.87
C GLY A 20 -7.21 10.31 3.67
N ARG A 21 -8.30 10.47 2.90
CA ARG A 21 -9.18 9.36 2.53
C ARG A 21 -8.54 8.49 1.47
N VAL A 22 -8.36 7.20 1.78
CA VAL A 22 -7.83 6.23 0.83
C VAL A 22 -8.93 5.82 -0.16
N THR A 23 -8.64 5.97 -1.44
CA THR A 23 -9.58 5.71 -2.54
C THR A 23 -9.15 4.52 -3.40
N GLU A 24 -10.06 4.01 -4.23
CA GLU A 24 -9.75 2.94 -5.20
C GLU A 24 -8.60 3.33 -6.14
N HIS A 25 -8.57 4.59 -6.57
CA HIS A 25 -7.49 5.13 -7.40
C HIS A 25 -6.12 5.10 -6.71
N ASP A 26 -6.07 5.25 -5.38
CA ASP A 26 -4.81 5.10 -4.63
C ASP A 26 -4.35 3.64 -4.64
N MET A 27 -5.28 2.70 -4.44
CA MET A 27 -5.00 1.26 -4.45
C MET A 27 -4.55 0.77 -5.82
N ASP A 28 -5.21 1.20 -6.90
CA ASP A 28 -4.83 0.89 -8.29
C ASP A 28 -3.38 1.29 -8.60
N GLY A 29 -2.90 2.38 -7.99
CA GLY A 29 -1.53 2.86 -8.16
C GLY A 29 -0.50 2.17 -7.25
N ILE A 30 -0.93 1.58 -6.14
CA ILE A 30 -0.07 1.01 -5.09
C ILE A 30 0.08 -0.50 -5.23
N ILE A 31 -1.03 -1.23 -5.40
CA ILE A 31 -1.03 -2.70 -5.41
C ILE A 31 -0.07 -3.26 -6.46
N PRO A 32 -0.06 -2.81 -7.73
CA PRO A 32 0.87 -3.35 -8.72
C PRO A 32 2.35 -3.10 -8.38
N LYS A 33 2.66 -1.99 -7.70
CA LYS A 33 4.04 -1.69 -7.25
C LYS A 33 4.44 -2.59 -6.09
N LEU A 34 3.53 -2.82 -5.16
CA LEU A 34 3.74 -3.70 -4.02
C LEU A 34 3.94 -5.16 -4.47
N GLU A 35 3.13 -5.65 -5.41
CA GLU A 35 3.32 -6.97 -6.03
C GLU A 35 4.69 -7.08 -6.70
N ALA A 36 5.07 -6.09 -7.52
CA ALA A 36 6.38 -6.08 -8.16
C ALA A 36 7.53 -6.05 -7.15
N PHE A 37 7.37 -5.37 -6.01
CA PHE A 37 8.38 -5.35 -4.95
C PHE A 37 8.47 -6.70 -4.21
N ILE A 38 7.33 -7.34 -3.94
CA ILE A 38 7.28 -8.71 -3.39
C ILE A 38 7.97 -9.68 -4.33
N ASP A 39 7.67 -9.62 -5.64
CA ASP A 39 8.30 -10.51 -6.63
C ASP A 39 9.83 -10.34 -6.68
N ARG A 40 10.33 -9.12 -6.48
CA ARG A 40 11.78 -8.83 -6.45
C ARG A 40 12.47 -9.31 -5.17
N HIS A 41 11.80 -9.22 -4.02
CA HIS A 41 12.44 -9.36 -2.70
C HIS A 41 11.97 -10.58 -1.89
N GLY A 42 10.91 -11.26 -2.34
CA GLY A 42 10.20 -12.28 -1.56
C GLY A 42 9.41 -11.64 -0.42
N ALA A 43 9.71 -12.02 0.82
CA ALA A 43 9.06 -11.43 1.99
C ALA A 43 9.55 -9.99 2.21
N ILE A 44 8.60 -9.06 2.31
CA ILE A 44 8.86 -7.63 2.54
C ILE A 44 8.26 -7.18 3.87
N ARG A 45 8.67 -6.00 4.33
CA ARG A 45 8.03 -5.29 5.45
C ARG A 45 7.35 -4.04 4.91
N ILE A 46 6.19 -3.71 5.46
CA ILE A 46 5.48 -2.48 5.14
C ILE A 46 5.52 -1.58 6.36
N LEU A 47 6.01 -0.35 6.17
CA LEU A 47 5.94 0.73 7.15
C LEU A 47 4.81 1.66 6.74
N GLU A 48 3.70 1.64 7.47
CA GLU A 48 2.60 2.57 7.24
C GLU A 48 2.75 3.79 8.16
N VAL A 49 2.79 4.98 7.56
CA VAL A 49 2.87 6.26 8.26
C VAL A 49 1.56 6.99 8.05
N ILE A 50 0.71 7.03 9.09
CA ILE A 50 -0.56 7.72 9.04
C ILE A 50 -0.37 9.15 9.53
N GLU A 51 -0.33 10.12 8.61
CA GLU A 51 -0.27 11.55 8.96
C GLU A 51 -1.66 12.15 9.14
N ARG A 52 -2.58 11.77 8.25
CA ARG A 52 -4.00 12.12 8.33
C ARG A 52 -4.81 11.00 7.71
N PHE A 53 -5.88 10.59 8.38
CA PHE A 53 -6.75 9.53 7.91
C PHE A 53 -8.21 9.97 8.00
N ASP A 54 -8.85 10.08 6.83
CA ASP A 54 -10.23 10.56 6.70
C ASP A 54 -11.21 9.41 6.33
N GLY A 55 -10.74 8.15 6.40
CA GLY A 55 -11.50 6.94 6.10
C GLY A 55 -11.03 6.21 4.83
N PHE A 56 -11.75 5.14 4.51
CA PHE A 56 -11.61 4.36 3.28
C PHE A 56 -12.85 4.51 2.40
N ASP A 57 -12.68 4.35 1.10
CA ASP A 57 -13.80 4.03 0.23
C ASP A 57 -14.23 2.57 0.45
N PRO A 58 -15.54 2.26 0.53
CA PRO A 58 -16.00 0.91 0.82
C PRO A 58 -15.47 -0.17 -0.14
N SER A 59 -15.19 0.18 -1.41
CA SER A 59 -14.61 -0.74 -2.39
C SER A 59 -13.18 -1.16 -2.03
N THR A 60 -12.37 -0.25 -1.48
CA THR A 60 -10.97 -0.51 -1.12
C THR A 60 -10.78 -1.52 0.00
N ILE A 61 -11.78 -1.70 0.87
CA ILE A 61 -11.75 -2.69 1.95
C ILE A 61 -11.71 -4.11 1.36
N LEU A 62 -12.50 -4.37 0.31
CA LEU A 62 -12.46 -5.68 -0.36
C LEU A 62 -11.12 -5.93 -1.03
N ASP A 63 -10.51 -4.91 -1.63
CA ASP A 63 -9.25 -5.09 -2.35
C ASP A 63 -8.07 -5.29 -1.38
N GLY A 64 -8.07 -4.59 -0.25
CA GLY A 64 -7.14 -4.87 0.86
C GLY A 64 -7.28 -6.31 1.37
N MET A 65 -8.51 -6.77 1.63
CA MET A 65 -8.75 -8.15 2.08
C MET A 65 -8.31 -9.22 1.07
N LYS A 66 -8.49 -8.98 -0.24
CA LYS A 66 -8.00 -9.92 -1.27
C LYS A 66 -6.48 -9.98 -1.31
N PHE A 67 -5.82 -8.84 -1.14
CA PHE A 67 -4.36 -8.76 -1.10
C PHE A 67 -3.81 -9.56 0.10
N ASP A 68 -4.37 -9.36 1.29
CA ASP A 68 -3.99 -10.09 2.51
C ASP A 68 -4.25 -11.61 2.44
N LEU A 69 -5.17 -12.06 1.58
CA LEU A 69 -5.41 -13.49 1.38
C LEU A 69 -4.36 -14.12 0.43
N LYS A 70 -3.78 -13.33 -0.46
CA LYS A 70 -2.83 -13.79 -1.49
C LYS A 70 -1.40 -13.89 -0.97
N HIS A 71 -1.05 -13.13 0.07
CA HIS A 71 0.31 -12.99 0.61
C HIS A 71 0.34 -13.25 2.12
#